data_AF-A0ABD0RIR8-F1
#
_entry.id   AF-A0ABD0RIR8-F1
#
_cell.length_a   1.000
_cell.length_b   1.000
_cell.length_c   1.000
_cell.angle_alpha   90.00
_cell.angle_beta   90.00
_cell.angle_gamma   90.00
#
_symmetry.space_group_name_H-M   'P 1'
#
loop_
_entity.id
_entity.type
_entity.pdbx_description
1 polymer ?
#
loop_
_entity_poly.entity_id
_entity_poly.type
_entity_poly.pdbx_seq_one_letter_code
_entity_poly.pdbx_strand_id
1 'polypeptide(L)'
;VREVVEFAKHIPGFSTLSQNDQVTLLKAGTFEVLMVRFASLFNVKERTVTFISGTTYSLEALKSMGMGDLLGTMFDFSEKLNTLELSSEELGLFTAVVLVSA
;
A
#
# COMPACT_ATOMS: atom_id res chain seq x y z
N VAL A 1 -6.84 -7.22 0.13
CA VAL A 1 -7.22 -7.76 -1.19
C VAL A 1 -8.58 -7.27 -1.66
N ARG A 2 -9.69 -7.54 -0.94
CA ARG A 2 -11.04 -7.07 -1.37
C ARG A 2 -11.10 -5.56 -1.64
N GLU A 3 -10.51 -4.73 -0.79
CA GLU A 3 -10.46 -3.28 -0.99
C GLU A 3 -9.64 -2.86 -2.22
N VAL A 4 -8.61 -3.63 -2.60
CA VAL A 4 -7.82 -3.39 -3.82
C VAL A 4 -8.67 -3.66 -5.05
N VAL A 5 -9.46 -4.74 -5.03
CA VAL A 5 -10.39 -5.06 -6.12
C VAL A 5 -11.45 -3.97 -6.26
N GLU A 6 -12.02 -3.49 -5.15
CA GLU A 6 -12.98 -2.41 -5.18
C GLU A 6 -12.36 -1.10 -5.68
N PHE A 7 -11.15 -0.75 -5.23
CA PHE A 7 -10.40 0.39 -5.77
C PHE A 7 -10.20 0.28 -7.29
N ALA A 8 -9.75 -0.88 -7.78
CA ALA A 8 -9.51 -1.13 -9.20
C ALA A 8 -10.75 -0.89 -10.07
N LYS A 9 -11.93 -1.31 -9.61
CA LYS A 9 -13.20 -1.11 -10.34
C LYS A 9 -13.56 0.36 -10.56
N HIS A 10 -13.06 1.26 -9.70
CA HIS A 10 -13.29 2.69 -9.82
C HIS A 10 -12.27 3.38 -10.76
N ILE A 11 -11.23 2.68 -11.21
CA ILE A 11 -10.28 3.22 -12.18
C ILE A 11 -10.96 3.28 -13.56
N PRO A 12 -11.03 4.45 -14.21
CA PRO A 12 -11.59 4.58 -15.55
C PRO A 12 -10.93 3.62 -16.53
N GLY A 13 -11.74 2.87 -17.29
CA GLY A 13 -11.27 1.89 -18.27
C GLY A 13 -10.94 0.50 -17.70
N PHE A 14 -10.72 0.33 -16.39
CA PHE A 14 -10.36 -0.97 -15.82
C PHE A 14 -11.45 -2.04 -16.04
N SER A 15 -12.72 -1.69 -15.82
CA SER A 15 -13.85 -2.60 -16.02
C SER A 15 -14.10 -2.94 -17.50
N THR A 16 -13.48 -2.23 -18.44
CA THR A 16 -13.58 -2.51 -19.89
C THR A 16 -12.54 -3.53 -20.37
N LEU A 17 -11.54 -3.83 -19.55
CA LEU A 17 -10.56 -4.89 -19.82
C LEU A 17 -11.22 -6.26 -19.78
N SER A 18 -10.61 -7.24 -20.44
CA SER A 18 -11.07 -8.63 -20.33
C SER A 18 -10.98 -9.12 -18.88
N GLN A 19 -11.85 -10.05 -18.48
CA GLN A 19 -11.80 -10.62 -17.13
C GLN A 19 -10.44 -11.27 -16.83
N ASN A 20 -9.80 -11.84 -17.85
CA ASN A 20 -8.47 -12.41 -17.71
C ASN A 20 -7.42 -11.33 -17.37
N ASP A 21 -7.47 -10.18 -18.04
CA ASP A 21 -6.51 -9.09 -17.81
C ASP A 21 -6.76 -8.42 -16.46
N GLN A 22 -8.03 -8.23 -16.07
CA GLN A 22 -8.37 -7.71 -14.74
C GLN A 22 -7.79 -8.61 -13.64
N VAL A 23 -7.96 -9.93 -13.77
CA VAL A 23 -7.41 -10.90 -12.80
C VAL A 23 -5.88 -10.91 -12.82
N THR A 24 -5.27 -10.77 -13.99
CA THR A 24 -3.81 -10.75 -14.15
C THR A 24 -3.20 -9.52 -13.46
N LEU A 25 -3.71 -8.33 -13.76
CA LEU A 25 -3.28 -7.07 -13.14
C LEU A 25 -3.47 -7.10 -11.62
N LEU A 26 -4.63 -7.59 -11.14
CA LEU A 26 -4.87 -7.70 -9.70
C LEU A 26 -3.90 -8.68 -9.04
N LYS A 27 -3.61 -9.84 -9.66
CA LYS A 27 -2.66 -10.80 -9.10
C LYS A 27 -1.23 -10.25 -9.05
N ALA A 28 -0.82 -9.50 -10.07
CA ALA A 28 0.51 -8.88 -10.13
C ALA A 28 0.63 -7.70 -9.15
N GLY A 29 -0.28 -6.74 -9.21
CA GLY A 29 -0.16 -5.46 -8.51
C GLY A 29 -0.74 -5.40 -7.08
N THR A 30 -1.45 -6.44 -6.61
CA THR A 30 -2.10 -6.37 -5.28
C THR A 30 -1.11 -6.12 -4.15
N PHE A 31 0.07 -6.75 -4.19
CA PHE A 31 1.06 -6.54 -3.13
C PHE A 31 1.56 -5.11 -3.11
N GLU A 32 1.88 -4.54 -4.27
CA GLU A 32 2.40 -3.19 -4.42
C GLU A 32 1.36 -2.15 -3.99
N VAL A 33 0.10 -2.31 -4.40
CA VAL A 33 -1.00 -1.47 -3.92
C VAL A 33 -1.15 -1.56 -2.39
N LEU A 34 -1.02 -2.75 -1.81
CA LEU A 34 -1.04 -2.91 -0.36
C LEU A 34 0.15 -2.19 0.30
N MET A 35 1.35 -2.20 -0.29
CA MET A 35 2.50 -1.44 0.22
C MET A 35 2.22 0.06 0.25
N VAL A 36 1.64 0.62 -0.81
CA VAL A 36 1.24 2.04 -0.85
C VAL A 36 0.24 2.36 0.26
N ARG A 37 -0.75 1.49 0.49
CA ARG A 37 -1.72 1.69 1.57
C ARG A 37 -1.14 1.47 2.96
N PHE A 38 -0.18 0.55 3.11
CA PHE A 38 0.50 0.37 4.39
C PHE A 38 1.35 1.57 4.75
N ALA A 39 1.88 2.31 3.77
CA ALA A 39 2.66 3.52 4.02
C ALA A 39 1.89 4.55 4.87
N SER A 40 0.57 4.62 4.77
CA SER A 40 -0.25 5.53 5.58
C SER A 40 -0.49 5.04 7.02
N LEU A 41 -0.21 3.78 7.34
CA LEU A 41 -0.28 3.24 8.70
C LEU A 41 0.97 3.55 9.53
N PHE A 42 2.07 3.95 8.88
CA PHE A 42 3.31 4.30 9.55
C PHE A 42 3.31 5.76 9.98
N ASN A 43 3.60 6.00 11.25
CA ASN A 43 4.05 7.30 11.70
C ASN A 43 5.58 7.33 11.61
N VAL A 44 6.10 7.97 10.57
CA VAL A 44 7.54 8.04 10.30
C VAL A 44 8.29 8.80 11.41
N LYS A 45 7.67 9.85 11.97
CA LYS A 45 8.28 10.67 13.04
C LYS A 45 8.48 9.86 14.31
N GLU A 46 7.45 9.13 14.73
CA GLU A 46 7.47 8.33 15.96
C GLU A 46 8.01 6.90 15.73
N ARG A 47 8.28 6.52 14.48
CA ARG A 47 8.71 5.17 14.08
C ARG A 47 7.75 4.10 14.63
N THR A 48 6.46 4.33 14.45
CA THR A 48 5.38 3.43 14.89
C THR A 48 4.47 3.02 13.73
N VAL A 49 3.76 1.90 13.92
CA VAL A 49 2.71 1.40 13.03
C VAL A 49 1.41 1.32 13.81
N THR A 50 0.34 1.91 13.26
CA THR A 50 -1.01 1.76 13.80
C THR A 50 -1.80 0.79 12.93
N PHE A 51 -2.13 -0.38 13.48
CA PHE A 51 -2.94 -1.35 12.77
C PHE A 51 -4.42 -0.94 12.74
N ILE A 52 -5.19 -1.57 11.85
CA ILE A 52 -6.65 -1.34 11.71
C ILE A 52 -7.40 -1.59 13.03
N SER A 53 -6.86 -2.42 13.93
CA SER A 53 -7.39 -2.61 15.28
C SER A 53 -7.28 -1.38 16.19
N GLY A 54 -6.57 -0.33 15.76
CA GLY A 54 -6.20 0.84 16.56
C GLY A 54 -4.96 0.62 17.42
N THR A 55 -4.40 -0.60 17.45
CA THR A 55 -3.21 -0.90 18.24
C THR A 55 -1.96 -0.33 17.57
N THR A 56 -1.18 0.42 18.33
CA THR A 56 0.07 1.03 17.87
C THR A 56 1.28 0.27 18.42
N TYR A 57 2.24 -0.04 17.56
CA TYR A 57 3.51 -0.67 17.94
C TYR A 57 4.68 0.15 17.43
N SER A 58 5.79 0.18 18.18
CA SER A 58 7.06 0.66 17.64
C SER A 58 7.64 -0.36 16.66
N LEU A 59 8.42 0.11 15.69
CA LEU A 59 9.15 -0.78 14.78
C LEU A 59 10.09 -1.73 15.54
N GLU A 60 10.67 -1.26 16.65
CA GLU A 60 11.53 -2.08 17.49
C GLU A 60 10.77 -3.23 18.16
N ALA A 61 9.56 -2.97 18.67
CA ALA A 61 8.70 -4.01 19.24
C ALA A 61 8.29 -5.04 18.17
N LEU A 62 7.97 -4.60 16.96
CA LEU A 62 7.64 -5.53 15.87
C LEU A 62 8.87 -6.33 15.41
N LYS A 63 10.06 -5.72 15.43
CA LYS A 63 11.33 -6.40 15.14
C LYS A 63 11.63 -7.49 16.16
N SER A 64 11.44 -7.23 17.46
CA SER A 64 11.66 -8.24 18.50
C SER A 64 10.64 -9.39 18.46
N MET A 65 9.46 -9.17 17.88
CA MET A 65 8.45 -10.20 17.60
C MET A 65 8.74 -11.02 16.32
N GLY A 66 9.87 -10.78 15.64
CA GLY A 66 10.25 -11.52 14.43
C GLY A 66 9.65 -10.98 13.14
N MET A 67 9.03 -9.80 13.16
CA MET A 67 8.42 -9.17 11.96
C MET A 67 9.37 -8.17 11.26
N GLY A 68 10.66 -8.16 11.62
CA GLY A 68 11.58 -7.04 11.37
C GLY A 68 11.95 -6.74 9.91
N ASP A 69 12.29 -7.75 9.10
CA ASP A 69 12.95 -7.50 7.81
C ASP A 69 11.99 -6.91 6.76
N LEU A 70 10.80 -7.50 6.64
CA LEU A 70 9.78 -6.99 5.73
C LEU A 70 9.24 -5.64 6.22
N LEU A 71 8.93 -5.50 7.52
CA LEU A 71 8.44 -4.22 8.06
C LEU A 71 9.47 -3.10 7.98
N GLY A 72 10.76 -3.40 8.13
CA GLY A 72 11.84 -2.42 7.92
C GLY A 72 11.82 -1.91 6.49
N THR A 73 11.72 -2.82 5.51
CA THR A 73 11.62 -2.44 4.09
C THR A 73 10.35 -1.63 3.79
N MET A 74 9.21 -2.00 4.38
CA MET A 74 7.96 -1.24 4.27
C MET A 74 8.07 0.16 4.89
N PHE A 75 8.77 0.27 6.03
CA PHE A 75 9.00 1.56 6.68
C PHE A 75 9.89 2.47 5.82
N ASP A 76 10.99 1.94 5.28
CA ASP A 76 11.89 2.70 4.41
C ASP A 76 11.16 3.17 3.14
N PHE A 77 10.26 2.35 2.60
CA PHE A 77 9.37 2.74 1.51
C PHE A 77 8.40 3.86 1.94
N SER A 78 7.75 3.72 3.10
CA SER A 78 6.83 4.73 3.65
C SER A 78 7.52 6.07 3.89
N GLU A 79 8.74 6.05 4.44
CA GLU A 79 9.54 7.26 4.67
C GLU A 79 9.78 8.00 3.35
N LYS A 80 10.25 7.29 2.31
CA LYS A 80 10.46 7.87 0.97
C LYS A 80 9.16 8.39 0.35
N LEU A 81 8.08 7.62 0.41
CA LEU A 81 6.79 8.04 -0.13
C LEU A 81 6.26 9.29 0.57
N ASN A 82 6.40 9.38 1.89
CA ASN A 82 5.97 10.53 2.67
C ASN A 82 6.78 11.80 2.37
N THR A 83 8.04 11.69 1.93
CA THR A 83 8.82 12.87 1.49
C THR A 83 8.26 13.55 0.24
N LEU A 84 7.40 12.86 -0.52
CA LEU A 84 6.74 13.43 -1.69
C LEU A 84 5.55 14.32 -1.33
N GLU A 85 5.09 14.26 -0.07
CA GLU A 85 3.96 15.06 0.44
C GLU A 85 2.71 15.00 -0.45
N LEU A 86 2.43 13.82 -1.01
CA LEU A 86 1.31 13.62 -1.93
C LEU A 86 -0.04 13.93 -1.26
N SER A 87 -0.86 14.69 -1.97
CA SER A 87 -2.28 14.81 -1.65
C SER A 87 -3.01 13.46 -1.79
N SER A 88 -4.25 13.39 -1.27
CA SER A 88 -5.05 12.17 -1.36
C SER A 88 -5.33 11.79 -2.82
N GLU A 89 -5.51 12.78 -3.67
CA GLU A 89 -5.74 12.67 -5.11
C GLU A 89 -4.50 12.14 -5.83
N GLU A 90 -3.32 12.71 -5.56
CA GLU A 90 -2.05 12.26 -6.15
C GLU A 90 -1.69 10.84 -5.70
N LEU A 91 -1.92 10.51 -4.43
CA LEU A 91 -1.73 9.14 -3.93
C LEU A 91 -2.69 8.16 -4.61
N GLY A 92 -3.93 8.58 -4.88
CA GLY A 92 -4.90 7.81 -5.64
C GLY A 92 -4.43 7.53 -7.07
N LEU A 93 -3.93 8.55 -7.76
CA LEU A 93 -3.36 8.42 -9.11
C LEU A 93 -2.13 7.51 -9.11
N PHE A 94 -1.20 7.72 -8.18
CA PHE A 94 -0.03 6.87 -8.00
C PHE A 94 -0.41 5.40 -7.79
N THR A 95 -1.39 5.14 -6.92
CA THR A 95 -1.89 3.79 -6.65
C THR A 95 -2.54 3.16 -7.90
N ALA A 96 -3.28 3.94 -8.68
CA ALA A 96 -3.85 3.48 -9.94
C ALA A 96 -2.76 3.11 -10.96
N VAL A 97 -1.73 3.95 -11.10
CA VAL A 97 -0.58 3.68 -11.99
C VAL A 97 0.15 2.40 -11.57
N VAL A 98 0.43 2.23 -10.27
CA VAL A 98 1.04 1.01 -9.73
C VAL A 98 0.23 -0.22 -10.13
N LEU A 99 -1.09 -0.19 -9.96
CA LEU A 99 -1.94 -1.34 -10.28
C LEU A 99 -1.97 -1.69 -11.78
N VAL A 100 -2.04 -0.68 -12.66
CA VAL A 100 -2.20 -0.91 -14.11
C VAL A 100 -0.87 -1.13 -14.84
N SER A 101 0.26 -0.91 -14.15
CA SER A 101 1.62 -1.10 -14.70
C SER A 101 2.27 -2.43 -14.26
N ALA A 102 1.55 -3.23 -13.47
CA ALA A 102 2.02 -4.49 -12.90
C ALA A 102 1.95 -5.67 -13.89
#